data_AF-A0A9D1DZR2-F1
#
_entry.id   AF-A0A9D1DZR2-F1
#
_cell.length_a   1.000
_cell.length_b   1.000
_cell.length_c   1.000
_cell.angle_alpha   90.00
_cell.angle_beta   90.00
_cell.angle_gamma   90.00
#
_symmetry.space_group_name_H-M   'P 1'
#
loop_
_entity.id
_entity.type
_entity.pdbx_description
1 polymer ?
#
loop_
_entity_poly.entity_id
_entity_poly.type
_entity_poly.pdbx_seq_one_letter_code
_entity_poly.pdbx_strand_id
1 'polypeptide(L)'
;CAGADYLVIESNYDLDMLMGGSYPPDLKARIVSDCGHLSNQACAAAVRRLWHPGLRGIFLCHLSKDNNTPDLAYASTHRTLESMGLSVPEDLQLVCLPRSEVFSLEF
;
A
#
# COMPACT_ATOMS: atom_id res chain seq x y z
N CYS A 1 2.25 -17.30 2.55
CA CYS A 1 1.19 -16.27 2.35
C CYS A 1 0.34 -16.48 1.10
N ALA A 2 0.69 -17.38 0.15
CA ALA A 2 0.02 -17.52 -1.16
C ALA A 2 -1.40 -18.13 -1.15
N GLY A 3 -2.12 -18.03 -0.04
CA GLY A 3 -3.48 -18.54 0.13
C GLY A 3 -4.27 -17.80 1.20
N ALA A 4 -3.85 -16.58 1.57
CA ALA A 4 -4.59 -15.75 2.50
C ALA A 4 -5.79 -15.11 1.81
N ASP A 5 -6.93 -15.05 2.50
CA ASP A 5 -8.13 -14.34 2.05
C ASP A 5 -7.95 -12.82 2.12
N TYR A 6 -7.11 -12.34 3.05
CA TYR A 6 -6.88 -10.92 3.28
C TYR A 6 -5.39 -10.62 3.40
N LEU A 7 -4.96 -9.54 2.76
CA LEU A 7 -3.59 -9.04 2.80
C LEU A 7 -3.57 -7.68 3.49
N VAL A 8 -2.91 -7.58 4.63
CA VAL A 8 -2.55 -6.29 5.24
C VAL A 8 -1.10 -6.00 4.88
N ILE A 9 -0.83 -4.90 4.18
CA ILE A 9 0.49 -4.61 3.63
C ILE A 9 0.86 -3.13 3.80
N GLU A 10 2.13 -2.90 4.14
CA GLU A 10 2.67 -1.55 4.28
C GLU A 10 2.70 -0.83 2.94
N SER A 11 2.17 0.39 2.92
CA SER A 11 2.24 1.34 1.80
C SER A 11 2.69 2.68 2.37
N ASN A 12 3.95 2.77 2.78
CA ASN A 12 4.40 3.80 3.69
C ASN A 12 4.52 5.17 3.03
N TYR A 13 5.20 5.27 1.88
CA TYR A 13 5.49 6.56 1.28
C TYR A 13 5.21 6.59 -0.23
N ASP A 14 4.82 7.77 -0.69
CA ASP A 14 4.95 8.16 -2.09
C ASP A 14 6.36 8.71 -2.32
N LEU A 15 7.02 8.26 -3.39
CA LEU A 15 8.43 8.59 -3.62
C LEU A 15 8.64 10.08 -3.88
N ASP A 16 7.74 10.71 -4.64
CA ASP A 16 7.86 12.12 -4.99
C ASP A 16 7.59 13.00 -3.77
N MET A 17 6.58 12.64 -2.96
CA MET A 17 6.36 13.31 -1.66
C MET A 17 7.57 13.17 -0.74
N LEU A 18 8.15 11.96 -0.62
CA LEU A 18 9.32 11.73 0.23
C LEU A 18 10.53 12.56 -0.23
N MET A 19 10.83 12.56 -1.52
CA MET A 19 11.99 13.27 -2.04
C MET A 19 11.81 14.78 -1.99
N GLY A 20 10.59 15.28 -2.22
CA GLY A 20 10.23 16.71 -2.09
C GLY A 20 10.00 17.18 -0.65
N GLY A 21 9.83 16.27 0.30
CA GLY A 21 9.50 16.56 1.69
C GLY A 21 10.66 17.13 2.52
N SER A 22 10.36 17.53 3.75
CA SER A 22 11.29 18.22 4.67
C SER A 22 12.29 17.33 5.38
N TYR A 23 12.21 16.00 5.21
CA TYR A 23 13.09 15.08 5.93
C TYR A 23 14.57 15.29 5.54
N PRO A 24 15.51 15.16 6.49
CA PRO A 24 16.94 15.22 6.16
C PRO A 24 17.35 14.11 5.16
N PRO A 25 18.36 14.34 4.31
CA PRO A 25 18.80 13.35 3.31
C PRO A 25 19.11 11.97 3.90
N ASP A 26 19.76 11.91 5.06
CA ASP A 26 20.10 10.62 5.71
C ASP A 26 18.86 9.83 6.12
N LEU A 27 17.79 10.52 6.56
CA LEU A 27 16.52 9.88 6.88
C LEU A 27 15.82 9.38 5.61
N LYS A 28 15.80 10.19 4.54
CA LYS A 28 15.27 9.75 3.23
C LYS A 28 16.00 8.50 2.74
N ALA A 29 17.34 8.49 2.81
CA ALA A 29 18.17 7.35 2.40
C ALA A 29 17.85 6.08 3.21
N ARG A 30 17.62 6.20 4.52
CA ARG A 30 17.20 5.06 5.35
C ARG A 30 15.81 4.55 4.99
N ILE A 31 14.85 5.44 4.74
CA ILE A 31 13.47 5.09 4.38
C ILE A 31 13.44 4.31 3.06
N VAL A 32 14.20 4.73 2.04
CA VAL A 32 14.20 4.09 0.71
C VAL A 32 15.12 2.86 0.61
N SER A 33 15.86 2.53 1.67
CA SER A 33 16.79 1.38 1.66
C SER A 33 16.05 0.04 1.64
N ASP A 34 16.75 -1.04 1.28
CA ASP A 34 16.19 -2.40 1.27
C ASP A 34 15.66 -2.87 2.64
N CYS A 35 16.15 -2.26 3.73
CA CYS A 35 15.72 -2.52 5.10
C CYS A 35 14.83 -1.40 5.66
N GLY A 36 14.39 -0.47 4.81
CA GLY A 36 13.54 0.67 5.15
C GLY A 36 12.07 0.32 5.07
N HIS A 37 11.30 1.19 4.42
CA HIS A 37 9.85 1.07 4.28
C HIS A 37 9.45 0.73 2.84
N LEU A 38 8.27 0.16 2.66
CA LEU A 38 7.70 -0.07 1.34
C LEU A 38 7.12 1.24 0.78
N SER A 39 7.55 1.60 -0.42
CA SER A 39 6.87 2.64 -1.20
C SER A 39 5.49 2.16 -1.69
N ASN A 40 4.62 3.09 -2.06
CA ASN A 40 3.35 2.79 -2.73
C ASN A 40 3.53 1.90 -3.98
N GLN A 41 4.63 2.07 -4.71
CA GLN A 41 4.92 1.29 -5.92
C GLN A 41 5.44 -0.12 -5.57
N ALA A 42 6.31 -0.23 -4.57
CA ALA A 42 6.81 -1.52 -4.10
C ALA A 42 5.68 -2.37 -3.48
N CYS A 43 4.79 -1.73 -2.71
CA CYS A 43 3.56 -2.34 -2.20
C CYS A 43 2.70 -2.89 -3.35
N ALA A 44 2.41 -2.08 -4.37
CA ALA A 44 1.61 -2.50 -5.51
C ALA A 44 2.25 -3.67 -6.29
N ALA A 45 3.58 -3.65 -6.47
CA ALA A 45 4.30 -4.75 -7.09
C ALA A 45 4.24 -6.05 -6.25
N ALA A 46 4.31 -5.93 -4.92
CA ALA A 46 4.13 -7.06 -4.01
C ALA A 46 2.70 -7.62 -4.08
N VAL A 47 1.68 -6.75 -4.12
CA VAL A 47 0.27 -7.14 -4.33
C VAL A 47 0.13 -7.98 -5.59
N ARG A 48 0.67 -7.53 -6.74
CA ARG A 48 0.63 -8.30 -7.99
C ARG A 48 1.25 -9.68 -7.85
N ARG A 49 2.35 -9.80 -7.10
CA ARG A 49 3.05 -11.08 -6.90
C ARG A 49 2.32 -12.02 -5.93
N LEU A 50 1.57 -11.46 -4.98
CA LEU A 50 0.85 -12.22 -3.95
C LEU A 50 -0.60 -12.53 -4.34
N TRP A 51 -1.12 -11.90 -5.39
CA TRP A 51 -2.48 -12.11 -5.85
C TRP A 51 -2.73 -13.57 -6.24
N HIS A 52 -3.91 -14.05 -5.86
CA HIS A 52 -4.46 -15.34 -6.24
C HIS A 52 -6.00 -15.25 -6.19
N PRO A 53 -6.75 -16.15 -6.85
CA PRO A 53 -8.22 -16.05 -6.92
C PRO A 53 -8.95 -16.10 -5.57
N GLY A 54 -8.30 -16.57 -4.50
CA GLY A 54 -8.88 -16.58 -3.16
C GLY A 54 -8.62 -15.29 -2.36
N LEU A 55 -7.86 -14.32 -2.90
CA LEU A 55 -7.61 -13.06 -2.20
C LEU A 55 -8.82 -12.14 -2.32
N ARG A 56 -9.50 -11.88 -1.21
CA ARG A 56 -10.77 -11.15 -1.12
C ARG A 56 -10.59 -9.68 -0.73
N GLY A 57 -9.48 -9.33 -0.08
CA GLY A 57 -9.25 -7.96 0.34
C GLY A 57 -7.79 -7.60 0.58
N ILE A 58 -7.47 -6.34 0.30
CA ILE A 58 -6.16 -5.72 0.50
C ILE A 58 -6.34 -4.47 1.36
N PHE A 59 -5.60 -4.43 2.45
CA PHE A 59 -5.61 -3.34 3.42
C PHE A 59 -4.24 -2.67 3.43
N LEU A 60 -4.17 -1.45 2.91
CA LEU A 60 -2.96 -0.64 2.89
C LEU A 60 -2.77 0.00 4.26
N CYS A 61 -1.66 -0.29 4.93
CA CYS A 61 -1.40 0.16 6.29
C CYS A 61 -0.08 0.94 6.40
N HIS A 62 0.12 1.54 7.57
CA HIS A 62 1.35 2.23 7.94
C HIS A 62 1.74 3.37 6.98
N LEU A 63 0.74 4.11 6.50
CA LEU A 63 0.92 5.27 5.64
C LEU A 63 1.61 6.40 6.41
N SER A 64 2.73 6.88 5.88
CA SER A 64 3.43 8.07 6.38
C SER A 64 2.46 9.25 6.49
N LYS A 65 2.62 10.02 7.57
CA LYS A 65 1.85 11.24 7.79
C LYS A 65 2.26 12.34 6.81
N ASP A 66 3.57 12.46 6.58
CA ASP A 66 4.14 13.60 5.84
C ASP A 66 4.43 13.24 4.38
N ASN A 67 4.74 11.98 4.10
CA ASN A 67 5.22 11.55 2.78
C ASN A 67 4.25 10.60 2.07
N ASN A 68 2.96 10.63 2.44
CA ASN A 68 1.93 9.85 1.75
C ASN A 68 0.53 10.42 1.98
N THR A 69 -0.40 10.06 1.12
CA THR A 69 -1.84 10.24 1.32
C THR A 69 -2.57 8.93 1.06
N PRO A 70 -3.74 8.70 1.70
CA PRO A 70 -4.58 7.54 1.39
C PRO A 70 -4.89 7.43 -0.11
N ASP A 71 -5.17 8.55 -0.78
CA ASP A 71 -5.49 8.58 -2.21
C ASP A 71 -4.31 8.11 -3.08
N LEU A 72 -3.08 8.51 -2.76
CA LEU A 72 -1.89 8.09 -3.52
C LEU A 72 -1.59 6.61 -3.32
N ALA A 73 -1.67 6.13 -2.08
CA ALA A 73 -1.51 4.71 -1.75
C ALA A 73 -2.56 3.84 -2.46
N TYR A 74 -3.84 4.25 -2.37
CA TYR A 74 -4.95 3.60 -3.06
C TYR A 74 -4.73 3.58 -4.57
N ALA A 75 -4.49 4.74 -5.18
CA ALA A 75 -4.37 4.85 -6.64
C ALA A 75 -3.18 4.05 -7.19
N SER A 76 -2.05 3.97 -6.48
CA SER A 76 -0.91 3.15 -6.88
C SER A 76 -1.26 1.66 -6.96
N THR A 77 -1.93 1.15 -5.93
CA THR A 77 -2.34 -0.26 -5.87
C THR A 77 -3.48 -0.54 -6.84
N HIS A 78 -4.48 0.34 -6.91
CA HIS A 78 -5.64 0.23 -7.81
C HIS A 78 -5.21 0.13 -9.27
N ARG A 79 -4.32 1.01 -9.75
CA ARG A 79 -3.81 0.94 -11.13
C ARG A 79 -3.14 -0.39 -11.44
N THR A 80 -2.46 -0.99 -10.45
CA THR A 80 -1.84 -2.30 -10.62
C THR A 80 -2.89 -3.40 -10.73
N LEU A 81 -3.94 -3.37 -9.91
CA LEU A 81 -5.07 -4.30 -10.00
C LEU A 81 -5.81 -4.16 -11.35
N GLU A 82 -6.10 -2.94 -11.79
CA GLU A 82 -6.69 -2.68 -13.11
C GLU A 82 -5.83 -3.23 -14.25
N SER A 83 -4.50 -3.07 -14.17
CA SER A 83 -3.57 -3.62 -15.17
C SER A 83 -3.54 -5.16 -15.20
N MET A 84 -4.02 -5.81 -14.15
CA MET A 84 -4.19 -7.26 -14.05
C MET A 84 -5.59 -7.70 -14.53
N GLY A 85 -6.46 -6.76 -14.90
CA GLY A 85 -7.84 -7.03 -15.28
C GLY A 85 -8.79 -7.23 -14.10
N LEU A 86 -8.43 -6.73 -12.91
CA LEU A 86 -9.22 -6.84 -11.69
C LEU A 86 -9.98 -5.54 -11.40
N SER A 87 -11.25 -5.68 -11.07
CA SER A 87 -12.15 -4.59 -10.67
C SER A 87 -12.25 -4.48 -9.15
N VAL A 88 -12.18 -3.26 -8.63
CA VAL A 88 -12.46 -2.96 -7.21
C VAL A 88 -13.80 -2.21 -7.13
N PRO A 89 -14.77 -2.61 -6.27
CA PRO A 89 -14.68 -3.67 -5.25
C PRO A 89 -15.20 -5.04 -5.71
N GLU A 90 -15.49 -5.24 -6.99
CA GLU A 90 -16.17 -6.44 -7.51
C GLU A 90 -15.36 -7.73 -7.32
N ASP A 91 -14.08 -7.73 -7.68
CA ASP A 91 -13.19 -8.90 -7.55
C ASP A 91 -12.54 -8.98 -6.17
N LEU A 92 -12.19 -7.84 -5.57
CA LEU A 92 -11.65 -7.75 -4.22
C LEU A 92 -11.83 -6.35 -3.63
N GLN A 93 -11.80 -6.26 -2.30
CA GLN A 93 -11.77 -5.00 -1.58
C GLN A 93 -10.36 -4.40 -1.57
N LEU A 94 -10.24 -3.09 -1.77
CA LEU A 94 -9.02 -2.32 -1.52
C LEU A 94 -9.34 -1.20 -0.54
N VAL A 95 -8.65 -1.15 0.59
CA VAL A 95 -8.95 -0.21 1.66
C VAL A 95 -7.65 0.39 2.20
N CYS A 96 -7.61 1.71 2.37
CA CYS A 96 -6.57 2.38 3.15
C CYS A 96 -6.97 2.41 4.62
N LEU A 97 -6.16 1.80 5.49
CA LEU A 97 -6.41 1.82 6.92
C LEU A 97 -6.06 3.20 7.50
N PRO A 98 -6.82 3.66 8.52
CA PRO A 98 -6.50 4.88 9.23
C PRO A 98 -5.14 4.77 9.94
N ARG A 99 -4.44 5.89 10.09
CA ARG A 99 -3.08 5.93 10.65
C ARG A 99 -3.03 5.65 12.16
N SER A 100 -4.07 6.05 12.88
CA SER A 100 -4.07 6.11 14.35
C SER A 100 -5.45 5.86 14.96
N GLU A 101 -6.42 5.42 14.15
CA GLU A 101 -7.78 5.11 14.60
C GLU A 101 -8.03 3.61 14.53
N VAL A 102 -8.94 3.11 15.37
CA VAL A 102 -9.36 1.71 15.33
C VAL A 102 -10.22 1.50 14.09
N PHE A 103 -9.86 0.53 13.27
CA PHE A 103 -10.65 0.10 12.13
C PHE A 103 -11.31 -1.23 12.45
N SER A 104 -12.64 -1.30 12.34
CA SER A 104 -13.41 -2.53 12.50
C SER A 104 -13.74 -3.09 11.14
N LEU A 105 -13.39 -4.36 10.92
CA LEU A 105 -13.79 -5.11 9.74
C LEU A 105 -15.16 -5.72 9.98
N GLU A 106 -16.16 -5.28 9.23
CA GLU A 106 -17.46 -5.95 9.16
C GLU A 106 -17.41 -6.90 7.95
N PHE A 107 -17.42 -8.21 8.21
CA PHE A 107 -17.35 -9.28 7.20
C PHE A 107 -18.70 -9.97 7.02
#